data_AF-N9N5R3-F1
#
_entry.id   AF-N9N5R3-F1
#
_cell.length_a   1.000
_cell.length_b   1.000
_cell.length_c   1.000
_cell.angle_alpha   90.00
_cell.angle_beta   90.00
_cell.angle_gamma   90.00
#
_symmetry.space_group_name_H-M   'P 1'
#
loop_
_entity.id
_entity.type
_entity.pdbx_description
1 polymer ?
#
loop_
_entity_poly.entity_id
_entity_poly.type
_entity_poly.pdbx_seq_one_letter_code
_entity_poly.pdbx_strand_id
1 'polypeptide(L)'
;MNAAISPELMAGAITENALDLPGLEQVYHHPTFIKLINQLEAPKGHDNDFGGFKYRSAEDVQAALKPLLRKYNCTVFTRKFDLQDGFEVYAYIVFKDQKYMRCDLPGVANFDFAKDLASNKKITKTQQYAAYQSYAKKYALCNLLLIDDSQHDLDAFSNEKIKDEKQNRGNQNYRQQPNNRTVTQADHARVLKQINDMPLNTPLDQAGFIFDGLRKQFPEFDQDIYNAGCAKYNAIMQHLESQSQTQNTANQSQANAGQVARNQGQQQSNTAAPGNSNTTPCITNKQRDQLQAFINQRGLDIVTVCNYMGIDNLMQIRESDLDRAKQDIEQLAKQEIKS
;
A
#
# COMPACT_ATOMS: atom_id res chain seq x y z
N MET A 1 53.49 26.37 -8.45
CA MET A 1 52.97 25.20 -9.18
C MET A 1 51.46 25.38 -9.30
N ASN A 2 50.98 25.64 -10.50
CA ASN A 2 49.55 25.58 -10.80
C ASN A 2 49.18 24.09 -10.98
N ALA A 3 48.24 23.61 -10.19
CA ALA A 3 47.40 22.48 -10.59
C ALA A 3 45.96 22.99 -10.50
N ALA A 4 45.43 23.33 -11.67
CA ALA A 4 44.10 23.85 -11.87
C ALA A 4 43.06 22.81 -11.45
N ILE A 5 42.09 23.24 -10.65
CA ILE A 5 40.79 22.59 -10.64
C ILE A 5 40.21 22.81 -12.04
N SER A 6 39.83 21.73 -12.72
CA SER A 6 39.23 21.79 -14.06
C SER A 6 38.03 22.76 -14.04
N PRO A 7 38.01 23.80 -14.91
CA PRO A 7 36.88 24.71 -15.02
C PRO A 7 35.58 24.03 -15.48
N GLU A 8 35.67 22.86 -16.12
CA GLU A 8 34.51 22.09 -16.58
C GLU A 8 33.75 21.42 -15.44
N LEU A 9 34.41 21.13 -14.31
CA LEU A 9 33.74 20.62 -13.10
C LEU A 9 32.90 21.68 -12.37
N MET A 10 33.08 22.96 -12.71
CA MET A 10 32.27 24.08 -12.19
C MET A 10 31.11 24.46 -13.12
N ALA A 11 31.00 23.84 -14.30
CA ALA A 11 30.00 24.18 -15.32
C ALA A 11 28.61 23.58 -15.07
N GLY A 12 28.43 22.84 -13.97
CA GLY A 12 27.15 22.24 -13.56
C GLY A 12 26.57 22.79 -12.26
N ALA A 13 27.08 23.92 -11.74
CA ALA A 13 26.50 24.55 -10.57
C ALA A 13 25.12 25.12 -10.93
N ILE A 14 24.08 24.47 -10.42
CA ILE A 14 22.71 24.98 -10.39
C ILE A 14 22.80 26.40 -9.87
N THR A 15 22.34 27.37 -10.67
CA THR A 15 22.35 28.79 -10.34
C THR A 15 21.80 29.00 -8.93
N GLU A 16 22.69 29.39 -8.02
CA GLU A 16 22.37 29.64 -6.62
C GLU A 16 21.18 30.62 -6.55
N ASN A 17 20.09 30.13 -5.97
CA ASN A 17 18.89 30.92 -5.73
C ASN A 17 19.24 31.97 -4.68
N ALA A 18 18.93 33.26 -4.92
CA ALA A 18 19.28 34.37 -4.01
C ALA A 18 18.71 34.25 -2.57
N LEU A 19 17.90 33.24 -2.30
CA LEU A 19 17.33 32.90 -0.99
C LEU A 19 18.05 31.74 -0.29
N ASP A 20 18.97 31.05 -0.96
CA ASP A 20 19.77 29.98 -0.36
C ASP A 20 21.21 30.51 -0.33
N LEU A 21 21.55 31.22 0.76
CA LEU A 21 22.88 31.81 0.94
C LEU A 21 23.93 30.70 1.20
N PRO A 22 25.10 30.70 0.52
CA PRO A 22 26.22 29.84 0.89
C PRO A 22 26.86 30.36 2.19
N GLY A 23 26.78 29.61 3.29
CA GLY A 23 27.40 29.98 4.58
C GLY A 23 26.91 29.19 5.80
N LEU A 24 27.48 29.48 6.98
CA LEU A 24 27.00 29.01 8.28
C LEU A 24 25.57 29.55 8.53
N GLU A 25 24.59 28.66 8.60
CA GLU A 25 23.20 29.01 8.85
C GLU A 25 23.04 29.63 10.25
N GLN A 26 22.63 30.91 10.28
CA GLN A 26 22.27 31.60 11.53
C GLN A 26 20.75 31.66 11.63
N VAL A 27 20.18 30.89 12.54
CA VAL A 27 18.74 30.84 12.79
C VAL A 27 18.34 32.02 13.67
N TYR A 28 17.63 32.99 13.10
CA TYR A 28 17.04 34.10 13.85
C TYR A 28 15.52 33.91 13.95
N HIS A 29 14.99 33.80 15.18
CA HIS A 29 13.55 33.86 15.38
C HIS A 29 13.06 35.31 15.22
N HIS A 30 12.30 35.57 14.15
CA HIS A 30 11.71 36.89 13.96
C HIS A 30 10.55 37.10 14.96
N PRO A 31 10.48 38.21 15.72
CA PRO A 31 9.45 38.39 16.75
C PRO A 31 8.00 38.30 16.22
N THR A 32 7.79 38.72 14.97
CA THR A 32 6.50 38.58 14.27
C THR A 32 6.13 37.12 14.00
N PHE A 33 7.11 36.25 13.76
CA PHE A 33 6.87 34.83 13.53
C PHE A 33 6.23 34.19 14.77
N ILE A 34 6.77 34.45 15.96
CA ILE A 34 6.22 33.95 17.23
C ILE A 34 4.76 34.38 17.42
N LYS A 35 4.44 35.65 17.09
CA LYS A 35 3.05 36.16 17.18
C LYS A 35 2.12 35.50 16.19
N LEU A 36 2.62 35.18 15.00
CA LEU A 36 1.87 34.53 13.93
C LEU A 36 1.54 33.08 14.30
N ILE A 37 2.54 32.28 14.67
CA ILE A 37 2.34 30.86 14.98
C ILE A 37 1.43 30.66 16.20
N ASN A 38 1.52 31.53 17.22
CA ASN A 38 0.66 31.46 18.40
C ASN A 38 -0.82 31.80 18.13
N GLN A 39 -1.13 32.42 16.99
CA GLN A 39 -2.51 32.76 16.58
C GLN A 39 -3.01 31.87 15.44
N LEU A 40 -2.15 31.03 14.88
CA LEU A 40 -2.49 30.23 13.72
C LEU A 40 -3.27 29.00 14.17
N GLU A 41 -4.55 28.96 13.80
CA GLU A 41 -5.41 27.79 14.00
C GLU A 41 -5.80 27.20 12.64
N ALA A 42 -5.22 26.04 12.31
CA ALA A 42 -5.51 25.29 11.10
C ALA A 42 -6.13 23.91 11.46
N PRO A 43 -7.44 23.84 11.75
CA PRO A 43 -8.08 22.59 12.15
C PRO A 43 -8.10 21.54 11.03
N LYS A 44 -8.17 20.26 11.41
CA LYS A 44 -8.37 19.15 10.46
C LYS A 44 -9.85 19.11 10.05
N GLY A 45 -10.13 19.55 8.82
CA GLY A 45 -11.49 19.69 8.30
C GLY A 45 -11.96 18.56 7.38
N HIS A 46 -11.05 17.70 6.91
CA HIS A 46 -11.36 16.66 5.93
C HIS A 46 -11.27 15.27 6.56
N ASP A 47 -12.16 14.37 6.16
CA ASP A 47 -12.15 12.97 6.54
C ASP A 47 -11.54 12.14 5.41
N ASN A 48 -10.62 11.22 5.73
CA ASN A 48 -10.07 10.28 4.76
C ASN A 48 -10.94 9.02 4.68
N ASP A 49 -11.50 8.74 3.49
CA ASP A 49 -12.34 7.57 3.23
C ASP A 49 -11.62 6.23 3.38
N PHE A 50 -10.30 6.18 3.19
CA PHE A 50 -9.53 4.93 3.21
C PHE A 50 -9.03 4.55 4.60
N GLY A 51 -8.77 5.54 5.46
CA GLY A 51 -8.09 5.35 6.75
C GLY A 51 -8.87 5.86 7.95
N GLY A 52 -10.04 6.49 7.76
CA GLY A 52 -10.89 6.99 8.83
C GLY A 52 -10.27 8.10 9.69
N PHE A 53 -9.16 8.70 9.25
CA PHE A 53 -8.50 9.78 9.98
C PHE A 53 -8.85 11.14 9.38
N LYS A 54 -8.82 12.16 10.25
CA LYS A 54 -8.98 13.54 9.84
C LYS A 54 -7.67 14.13 9.33
N TYR A 55 -7.75 14.98 8.31
CA TYR A 55 -6.61 15.68 7.76
C TYR A 55 -6.95 17.14 7.44
N ARG A 56 -5.89 17.93 7.24
CA ARG A 56 -5.92 19.29 6.69
C ARG A 56 -5.13 19.29 5.39
N SER A 57 -5.62 19.99 4.38
CA SER A 57 -4.95 20.22 3.11
C SER A 57 -3.98 21.41 3.20
N ALA A 58 -3.13 21.58 2.19
CA ALA A 58 -2.31 22.79 2.09
C ALA A 58 -3.19 24.05 1.97
N GLU A 59 -4.33 23.93 1.30
CA GLU A 59 -5.31 24.98 1.10
C GLU A 59 -5.94 25.43 2.42
N ASP A 60 -6.25 24.50 3.34
CA ASP A 60 -6.78 24.84 4.67
C ASP A 60 -5.75 25.63 5.49
N VAL A 61 -4.49 25.18 5.47
CA VAL A 61 -3.39 25.89 6.16
C VAL A 61 -3.22 27.29 5.58
N GLN A 62 -3.26 27.44 4.25
CA GLN A 62 -3.17 28.74 3.60
C GLN A 62 -4.38 29.65 3.90
N ALA A 63 -5.59 29.09 3.97
CA ALA A 63 -6.79 29.84 4.31
C ALA A 63 -6.73 30.41 5.73
N ALA A 64 -6.30 29.60 6.71
CA ALA A 64 -6.07 30.03 8.08
C ALA A 64 -4.95 31.09 8.19
N LEU A 65 -3.92 30.96 7.36
CA LEU A 65 -2.73 31.82 7.39
C LEU A 65 -2.95 33.20 6.77
N LYS A 66 -3.73 33.31 5.68
CA LYS A 66 -4.01 34.58 4.96
C LYS A 66 -4.35 35.78 5.85
N PRO A 67 -5.30 35.72 6.80
CA PRO A 67 -5.62 36.86 7.66
C PRO A 67 -4.44 37.28 8.55
N LEU A 68 -3.62 36.34 9.00
CA LEU A 68 -2.43 36.63 9.82
C LEU A 68 -1.31 37.26 8.99
N LEU A 69 -1.09 36.78 7.76
CA LEU A 69 -0.13 37.39 6.83
C LEU A 69 -0.46 38.87 6.56
N ARG A 70 -1.74 39.17 6.35
CA ARG A 70 -2.22 40.55 6.20
C ARG A 70 -2.04 41.38 7.47
N LYS A 71 -2.38 40.82 8.65
CA LYS A 71 -2.22 41.48 9.95
C LYS A 71 -0.77 41.86 10.24
N TYR A 72 0.16 40.98 9.88
CA TYR A 72 1.57 41.09 10.22
C TYR A 72 2.48 41.59 9.09
N ASN A 73 1.92 41.91 7.91
CA ASN A 73 2.66 42.32 6.71
C ASN A 73 3.79 41.33 6.36
N CYS A 74 3.44 40.04 6.32
CA CYS A 74 4.34 38.96 5.95
C CYS A 74 3.83 38.26 4.69
N THR A 75 4.72 37.60 3.96
CA THR A 75 4.36 36.81 2.78
C THR A 75 4.89 35.40 2.97
N VAL A 76 4.08 34.39 2.64
CA VAL A 76 4.52 33.00 2.60
C VAL A 76 4.41 32.47 1.17
N PHE A 77 5.45 31.79 0.72
CA PHE A 77 5.48 31.11 -0.58
C PHE A 77 6.21 29.78 -0.49
N THR A 78 6.06 28.95 -1.52
CA THR A 78 6.69 27.63 -1.61
C THR A 78 7.51 27.51 -2.88
N ARG A 79 8.65 26.84 -2.81
CA ARG A 79 9.48 26.49 -3.96
C ARG A 79 9.54 24.98 -4.10
N LYS A 80 9.40 24.50 -5.33
CA LYS A 80 9.45 23.07 -5.67
C LYS A 80 10.78 22.77 -6.38
N PHE A 81 11.43 21.70 -5.98
CA PHE A 81 12.63 21.16 -6.58
C PHE A 81 12.31 19.76 -7.08
N ASP A 82 12.35 19.58 -8.40
CA ASP A 82 12.08 18.27 -9.01
C ASP A 82 13.27 17.32 -8.79
N LEU A 83 12.96 16.08 -8.41
CA LEU A 83 13.90 14.97 -8.25
C LEU A 83 13.61 13.91 -9.31
N GLN A 84 14.51 12.92 -9.46
CA GLN A 84 14.34 11.83 -10.42
C GLN A 84 13.03 11.06 -10.20
N ASP A 85 12.71 10.75 -8.94
CA ASP A 85 11.54 9.95 -8.55
C ASP A 85 10.54 10.73 -7.68
N GLY A 86 10.51 12.06 -7.79
CA GLY A 86 9.68 12.87 -6.89
C GLY A 86 9.92 14.37 -6.97
N PHE A 87 9.57 15.08 -5.90
CA PHE A 87 10.02 16.45 -5.64
C PHE A 87 10.07 16.77 -4.16
N GLU A 88 10.87 17.79 -3.85
CA GLU A 88 10.87 18.47 -2.56
C GLU A 88 10.18 19.82 -2.69
N VAL A 89 9.49 20.22 -1.63
CA VAL A 89 8.87 21.53 -1.51
C VAL A 89 9.39 22.19 -0.25
N TYR A 90 9.99 23.37 -0.40
CA TYR A 90 10.40 24.24 0.70
C TYR A 90 9.40 25.38 0.84
N ALA A 91 9.02 25.69 2.07
CA ALA A 91 8.21 26.85 2.39
C ALA A 91 9.09 27.96 2.98
N TYR A 92 8.77 29.19 2.62
CA TYR A 92 9.48 30.39 3.06
C TYR A 92 8.47 31.39 3.61
N ILE A 93 8.87 32.12 4.65
CA ILE A 93 8.18 33.32 5.10
C ILE A 93 9.13 34.52 4.95
N VAL A 94 8.62 35.62 4.40
CA VAL A 94 9.33 36.90 4.27
C VAL A 94 8.60 37.95 5.10
N PHE A 95 9.35 38.64 5.95
CA PHE A 95 8.85 39.68 6.84
C PHE A 95 8.98 41.06 6.18
N LYS A 96 8.31 42.06 6.76
CA LYS A 96 8.34 43.45 6.27
C LYS A 96 9.75 44.05 6.24
N ASP A 97 10.65 43.60 7.11
CA ASP A 97 12.05 44.04 7.17
C ASP A 97 12.96 43.29 6.16
N GLN A 98 12.37 42.56 5.21
CA GLN A 98 13.04 41.76 4.18
C GLN A 98 13.86 40.58 4.71
N LYS A 99 13.79 40.29 6.01
CA LYS A 99 14.29 39.01 6.52
C LYS A 99 13.37 37.88 6.10
N TYR A 100 13.92 36.69 6.04
CA TYR A 100 13.17 35.50 5.71
C TYR A 100 13.54 34.34 6.62
N MET A 101 12.64 33.37 6.71
CA MET A 101 12.88 32.05 7.30
C MET A 101 12.41 30.99 6.31
N ARG A 102 13.07 29.84 6.32
CA ARG A 102 12.74 28.65 5.51
C ARG A 102 12.39 27.50 6.46
N CYS A 103 11.60 26.54 6.01
CA CYS A 103 11.49 25.27 6.74
C CYS A 103 12.79 24.47 6.62
N ASP A 104 13.28 23.96 7.74
CA ASP A 104 14.48 23.09 7.76
C ASP A 104 14.18 21.75 7.09
N LEU A 105 12.99 21.20 7.38
CA LEU A 105 12.51 19.95 6.79
C LEU A 105 11.56 20.25 5.62
N PRO A 106 11.91 19.93 4.36
CA PRO A 106 11.00 20.09 3.24
C PRO A 106 9.85 19.09 3.32
N GLY A 107 8.77 19.41 2.60
CA GLY A 107 7.79 18.39 2.24
C GLY A 107 8.28 17.58 1.05
N VAL A 108 8.22 16.26 1.14
CA VAL A 108 8.70 15.35 0.10
C VAL A 108 7.53 14.57 -0.49
N ALA A 109 7.52 14.40 -1.80
CA ALA A 109 6.66 13.44 -2.47
C ALA A 109 7.46 12.59 -3.44
N ASN A 110 7.37 11.27 -3.28
CA ASN A 110 7.95 10.29 -4.20
C ASN A 110 6.85 9.71 -5.08
N PHE A 111 7.14 9.51 -6.35
CA PHE A 111 6.19 9.01 -7.32
C PHE A 111 6.25 7.49 -7.41
N ASP A 112 5.10 6.85 -7.31
CA ASP A 112 4.89 5.50 -7.81
C ASP A 112 3.58 5.47 -8.59
N PHE A 113 3.63 6.06 -9.79
CA PHE A 113 2.46 6.16 -10.64
C PHE A 113 1.91 4.76 -11.00
N ALA A 114 2.77 3.76 -11.20
CA ALA A 114 2.33 2.43 -11.59
C ALA A 114 1.47 1.78 -10.50
N LYS A 115 1.95 1.81 -9.25
CA LYS A 115 1.22 1.30 -8.09
C LYS A 115 -0.04 2.09 -7.78
N ASP A 116 0.04 3.42 -7.84
CA ASP A 116 -1.06 4.28 -7.42
C ASP A 116 -2.22 4.29 -8.43
N LEU A 117 -1.92 4.26 -9.74
CA LEU A 117 -2.95 4.13 -10.78
C LEU A 117 -3.56 2.72 -10.83
N ALA A 118 -2.79 1.68 -10.51
CA ALA A 118 -3.32 0.31 -10.38
C ALA A 118 -4.34 0.21 -9.23
N SER A 119 -4.06 0.91 -8.13
CA SER A 119 -4.91 0.95 -6.92
C SER A 119 -6.14 1.85 -7.10
N ASN A 120 -6.05 2.92 -7.91
CA ASN A 120 -7.12 3.89 -8.12
C ASN A 120 -7.40 4.14 -9.62
N LYS A 121 -8.07 3.18 -10.28
CA LYS A 121 -8.40 3.24 -11.72
C LYS A 121 -9.26 4.44 -12.16
N LYS A 122 -9.79 5.25 -11.22
CA LYS A 122 -10.63 6.42 -11.48
C LYS A 122 -9.86 7.75 -11.51
N ILE A 123 -8.60 7.75 -11.10
CA ILE A 123 -7.81 8.98 -10.98
C ILE A 123 -6.84 9.07 -12.15
N THR A 124 -6.78 10.22 -12.80
CA THR A 124 -5.81 10.45 -13.89
C THR A 124 -4.41 10.71 -13.34
N LYS A 125 -3.36 10.42 -14.11
CA LYS A 125 -1.96 10.71 -13.72
C LYS A 125 -1.77 12.17 -13.29
N THR A 126 -2.43 13.11 -13.96
CA THR A 126 -2.40 14.54 -13.64
C THR A 126 -3.02 14.85 -12.27
N GLN A 127 -4.15 14.21 -11.95
CA GLN A 127 -4.80 14.37 -10.65
C GLN A 127 -3.97 13.75 -9.52
N GLN A 128 -3.35 12.58 -9.76
CA GLN A 128 -2.43 11.98 -8.81
C GLN A 128 -1.21 12.88 -8.55
N TYR A 129 -0.65 13.46 -9.61
CA TYR A 129 0.44 14.42 -9.49
C TYR A 129 0.04 15.67 -8.68
N ALA A 130 -1.15 16.21 -8.92
CA ALA A 130 -1.68 17.31 -8.12
C ALA A 130 -1.87 16.94 -6.64
N ALA A 131 -2.28 15.70 -6.35
CA ALA A 131 -2.40 15.19 -5.00
C ALA A 131 -1.03 15.13 -4.29
N TYR A 132 0.01 14.61 -4.96
CA TYR A 132 1.38 14.64 -4.43
C TYR A 132 1.86 16.07 -4.15
N GLN A 133 1.54 17.01 -5.04
CA GLN A 133 1.96 18.41 -4.86
C GLN A 133 1.29 19.06 -3.65
N SER A 134 -0.02 18.86 -3.49
CA SER A 134 -0.73 19.35 -2.30
C SER A 134 -0.18 18.70 -1.02
N TYR A 135 0.15 17.40 -1.07
CA TYR A 135 0.73 16.66 0.06
C TYR A 135 2.10 17.23 0.48
N ALA A 136 3.07 17.34 -0.43
CA ALA A 136 4.38 17.90 -0.09
C ALA A 136 4.25 19.36 0.39
N LYS A 137 3.43 20.17 -0.29
CA LYS A 137 3.20 21.56 0.09
C LYS A 137 2.60 21.68 1.49
N LYS A 138 1.69 20.78 1.88
CA LYS A 138 1.12 20.72 3.23
C LYS A 138 2.22 20.52 4.27
N TYR A 139 3.09 19.53 4.11
CA TYR A 139 4.16 19.27 5.09
C TYR A 139 5.19 20.40 5.14
N ALA A 140 5.58 20.95 4.00
CA ALA A 140 6.47 22.11 3.96
C ALA A 140 5.91 23.29 4.76
N LEU A 141 4.61 23.58 4.59
CA LEU A 141 3.93 24.65 5.34
C LEU A 141 3.77 24.31 6.82
N CYS A 142 3.44 23.06 7.18
CA CYS A 142 3.31 22.66 8.58
C CYS A 142 4.66 22.75 9.30
N ASN A 143 5.75 22.30 8.65
CA ASN A 143 7.11 22.38 9.19
C ASN A 143 7.55 23.84 9.34
N LEU A 144 7.27 24.71 8.37
CA LEU A 144 7.57 26.14 8.49
C LEU A 144 6.80 26.81 9.63
N LEU A 145 5.52 26.46 9.80
CA LEU A 145 4.60 27.16 10.70
C LEU A 145 4.48 26.51 12.08
N LEU A 146 5.25 25.45 12.34
CA LEU A 146 5.26 24.68 13.57
C LEU A 146 3.85 24.16 13.92
N ILE A 147 3.11 23.73 12.90
CA ILE A 147 1.78 23.14 13.08
C ILE A 147 1.98 21.68 13.49
N ASP A 148 1.85 21.43 14.78
CA ASP A 148 1.93 20.08 15.35
C ASP A 148 0.62 19.29 15.18
N ASP A 149 0.72 17.97 15.16
CA ASP A 149 -0.40 17.05 15.00
C ASP A 149 -1.08 16.65 16.32
N SER A 150 -0.86 17.45 17.36
CA SER A 150 -1.15 17.16 18.77
C SER A 150 -2.62 16.97 19.16
N GLN A 151 -3.59 17.26 18.29
CA GLN A 151 -5.00 16.98 18.61
C GLN A 151 -5.39 15.50 18.47
N HIS A 152 -4.59 14.69 17.77
CA HIS A 152 -4.85 13.26 17.56
C HIS A 152 -3.58 12.40 17.62
N ASP A 153 -2.60 12.83 18.43
CA ASP A 153 -1.44 11.98 18.70
C ASP A 153 -1.85 10.84 19.64
N LEU A 154 -1.34 9.63 19.41
CA LEU A 154 -1.66 8.46 20.25
C LEU A 154 -1.24 8.68 21.71
N ASP A 155 -0.28 9.57 21.92
CA ASP A 155 0.26 9.95 23.23
C ASP A 155 -0.50 11.14 23.88
N ALA A 156 -1.36 11.84 23.12
CA ALA A 156 -2.19 12.95 23.62
C ALA A 156 -3.43 12.46 24.41
N PHE A 157 -3.68 11.16 24.43
CA PHE A 157 -4.75 10.56 25.21
C PHE A 157 -4.28 10.36 26.66
N SER A 158 -4.76 11.21 27.58
CA SER A 158 -4.72 10.86 29.00
C SER A 158 -5.50 9.54 29.22
N ASN A 159 -5.08 8.72 30.20
CA ASN A 159 -5.74 7.44 30.55
C ASN A 159 -7.27 7.57 30.78
N GLU A 160 -7.75 8.78 31.08
CA GLU A 160 -9.17 9.11 31.23
C GLU A 160 -9.89 9.20 29.87
N LYS A 161 -9.29 9.85 28.86
CA LYS A 161 -9.86 9.90 27.50
C LYS A 161 -9.80 8.56 26.76
N ILE A 162 -8.88 7.66 27.13
CA ILE A 162 -8.83 6.28 26.61
C ILE A 162 -10.04 5.46 27.12
N LYS A 163 -10.53 5.74 28.33
CA LYS A 163 -11.76 5.12 28.86
C LYS A 163 -13.00 5.68 28.18
N ASP A 164 -13.04 6.99 27.95
CA ASP A 164 -14.14 7.64 27.22
C ASP A 164 -14.16 7.24 25.73
N GLU A 165 -13.01 7.03 25.07
CA GLU A 165 -12.96 6.46 23.71
C GLU A 165 -13.39 5.00 23.68
N LYS A 166 -13.07 4.19 24.70
CA LYS A 166 -13.58 2.80 24.78
C LYS A 166 -15.08 2.77 25.05
N GLN A 167 -15.62 3.74 25.79
CA GLN A 167 -17.07 3.91 25.95
C GLN A 167 -17.74 4.53 24.70
N ASN A 168 -17.08 5.41 23.96
CA ASN A 168 -17.60 5.97 22.70
C ASN A 168 -17.45 5.05 21.50
N ARG A 169 -16.47 4.13 21.47
CA ARG A 169 -16.43 3.04 20.46
C ARG A 169 -17.56 2.04 20.65
N GLY A 170 -18.12 1.94 21.86
CA GLY A 170 -19.39 1.24 22.11
C GLY A 170 -20.63 2.03 21.67
N ASN A 171 -20.48 3.30 21.29
CA ASN A 171 -21.58 4.23 21.00
C ASN A 171 -21.46 4.97 19.65
N GLN A 172 -20.53 4.58 18.76
CA GLN A 172 -20.57 4.98 17.36
C GLN A 172 -21.59 4.12 16.60
N ASN A 173 -22.86 4.37 16.93
CA ASN A 173 -23.94 4.21 15.99
C ASN A 173 -23.61 5.10 14.77
N TYR A 174 -23.20 4.48 13.66
CA TYR A 174 -23.50 5.03 12.35
C TYR A 174 -24.98 5.41 12.37
N ARG A 175 -25.29 6.69 12.17
CA ARG A 175 -26.66 7.14 11.88
C ARG A 175 -27.06 6.57 10.52
N GLN A 176 -27.41 5.29 10.49
CA GLN A 176 -28.49 4.83 9.65
C GLN A 176 -29.76 5.07 10.46
N GLN A 177 -30.75 5.69 9.85
CA GLN A 177 -32.08 5.80 10.44
C GLN A 177 -32.50 4.41 10.94
N PRO A 178 -33.05 4.27 12.17
CA PRO A 178 -33.56 2.99 12.62
C PRO A 178 -34.84 2.71 11.83
N ASN A 179 -34.69 2.07 10.67
CA ASN A 179 -35.79 1.29 10.13
C ASN A 179 -35.92 0.09 11.06
N ASN A 180 -36.97 0.11 11.88
CA ASN A 180 -37.56 -1.09 12.48
C ASN A 180 -38.05 -2.03 11.36
N ARG A 181 -37.13 -2.58 10.58
CA ARG A 181 -37.38 -3.73 9.73
C ARG A 181 -37.00 -4.96 10.55
N THR A 182 -38.01 -5.62 11.09
CA THR A 182 -37.89 -7.01 11.53
C THR A 182 -37.37 -7.83 10.35
N VAL A 183 -36.19 -8.42 10.50
CA VAL A 183 -35.60 -9.34 9.53
C VAL A 183 -36.60 -10.47 9.26
N THR A 184 -37.04 -10.60 8.01
CA THR A 184 -38.06 -11.59 7.63
C THR A 184 -37.44 -12.81 6.98
N GLN A 185 -38.16 -13.95 6.96
CA GLN A 185 -37.76 -15.14 6.20
C GLN A 185 -37.57 -14.85 4.69
N ALA A 186 -38.21 -13.80 4.16
CA ALA A 186 -38.02 -13.36 2.78
C ALA A 186 -36.65 -12.71 2.56
N ASP A 187 -36.07 -12.07 3.58
CA ASP A 187 -34.73 -11.50 3.52
C ASP A 187 -33.67 -12.61 3.55
N HIS A 188 -33.89 -13.66 4.35
CA HIS A 188 -33.07 -14.88 4.31
C HIS A 188 -33.01 -15.49 2.90
N ALA A 189 -34.17 -15.67 2.25
CA ALA A 189 -34.25 -16.24 0.91
C ALA A 189 -33.54 -15.36 -0.14
N ARG A 190 -33.60 -14.03 0.01
CA ARG A 190 -32.89 -13.09 -0.88
C ARG A 190 -31.38 -13.19 -0.74
N VAL A 191 -30.88 -13.31 0.49
CA VAL A 191 -29.43 -13.44 0.76
C VAL A 191 -28.90 -14.75 0.20
N LEU A 192 -29.59 -15.87 0.45
CA LEU A 192 -29.20 -17.16 -0.14
C LEU A 192 -29.23 -17.14 -1.67
N LYS A 193 -30.24 -16.47 -2.26
CA LYS A 193 -30.30 -16.28 -3.70
C LYS A 193 -29.13 -15.44 -4.23
N GLN A 194 -28.75 -14.37 -3.54
CA GLN A 194 -27.61 -13.54 -3.90
C GLN A 194 -26.28 -14.31 -3.89
N ILE A 195 -26.11 -15.24 -2.94
CA ILE A 195 -24.95 -16.13 -2.88
C ILE A 195 -24.99 -17.12 -4.06
N ASN A 196 -26.13 -17.76 -4.29
CA ASN A 196 -26.26 -18.78 -5.33
C ASN A 196 -26.16 -18.20 -6.75
N ASP A 197 -26.68 -17.01 -6.99
CA ASP A 197 -26.66 -16.32 -8.29
C ASP A 197 -25.31 -15.64 -8.58
N MET A 198 -24.35 -15.68 -7.63
CA MET A 198 -23.03 -15.10 -7.82
C MET A 198 -22.31 -15.74 -9.03
N PRO A 199 -21.66 -14.95 -9.91
CA PRO A 199 -20.94 -15.49 -11.05
C PRO A 199 -19.81 -16.44 -10.64
N LEU A 200 -19.64 -17.55 -11.37
CA LEU A 200 -18.53 -18.49 -11.13
C LEU A 200 -17.15 -17.95 -11.55
N ASN A 201 -17.11 -16.77 -12.19
CA ASN A 201 -15.88 -16.06 -12.58
C ASN A 201 -15.46 -15.00 -11.55
N THR A 202 -16.17 -14.88 -10.42
CA THR A 202 -15.83 -13.91 -9.38
C THR A 202 -14.49 -14.28 -8.71
N PRO A 203 -13.55 -13.34 -8.53
CA PRO A 203 -12.31 -13.59 -7.80
C PRO A 203 -12.58 -14.06 -6.36
N LEU A 204 -11.78 -15.01 -5.86
CA LEU A 204 -11.99 -15.61 -4.53
C LEU A 204 -11.97 -14.58 -3.40
N ASP A 205 -11.06 -13.61 -3.45
CA ASP A 205 -10.98 -12.52 -2.45
C ASP A 205 -12.25 -11.67 -2.42
N GLN A 206 -12.83 -11.41 -3.59
CA GLN A 206 -14.07 -10.64 -3.72
C GLN A 206 -15.27 -11.44 -3.22
N ALA A 207 -15.32 -12.75 -3.50
CA ALA A 207 -16.38 -13.63 -3.00
C ALA A 207 -16.35 -13.71 -1.46
N GLY A 208 -15.17 -13.88 -0.87
CA GLY A 208 -14.97 -13.90 0.58
C GLY A 208 -15.43 -12.60 1.25
N PHE A 209 -15.04 -11.44 0.72
CA PHE A 209 -15.45 -10.15 1.24
C PHE A 209 -16.98 -9.95 1.22
N ILE A 210 -17.65 -10.40 0.16
CA ILE A 210 -19.11 -10.30 0.03
C ILE A 210 -19.81 -11.20 1.05
N PHE A 211 -19.36 -12.43 1.22
CA PHE A 211 -19.96 -13.36 2.19
C PHE A 211 -19.78 -12.87 3.63
N ASP A 212 -18.60 -12.36 3.99
CA ASP A 212 -18.36 -11.77 5.30
C ASP A 212 -19.21 -10.51 5.55
N GLY A 213 -19.48 -9.73 4.51
CA GLY A 213 -20.42 -8.61 4.56
C GLY A 213 -21.85 -9.05 4.84
N LEU A 214 -22.34 -10.09 4.16
CA LEU A 214 -23.70 -10.62 4.33
C LEU A 214 -23.91 -11.23 5.73
N ARG A 215 -22.90 -11.94 6.25
CA ARG A 215 -22.92 -12.49 7.61
C ARG A 215 -23.01 -11.42 8.69
N LYS A 216 -22.29 -10.30 8.51
CA LYS A 216 -22.36 -9.15 9.41
C LYS A 216 -23.70 -8.40 9.32
N GLN A 217 -24.33 -8.43 8.15
CA GLN A 217 -25.61 -7.75 7.91
C GLN A 217 -26.81 -8.55 8.44
N PHE A 218 -26.73 -9.88 8.48
CA PHE A 218 -27.80 -10.78 8.90
C PHE A 218 -27.31 -11.82 9.92
N PRO A 219 -27.01 -11.40 11.17
CA PRO A 219 -26.48 -12.30 12.20
C PRO A 219 -27.45 -13.43 12.58
N GLU A 220 -28.75 -13.24 12.37
CA GLU A 220 -29.77 -14.26 12.67
C GLU A 220 -29.68 -15.49 11.74
N PHE A 221 -29.07 -15.35 10.56
CA PHE A 221 -28.91 -16.42 9.57
C PHE A 221 -27.44 -16.77 9.30
N ASP A 222 -26.53 -16.44 10.22
CA ASP A 222 -25.07 -16.58 10.03
C ASP A 222 -24.68 -17.98 9.55
N GLN A 223 -25.24 -19.03 10.16
CA GLN A 223 -24.91 -20.41 9.85
C GLN A 223 -25.34 -20.80 8.42
N ASP A 224 -26.53 -20.38 7.98
CA ASP A 224 -27.07 -20.71 6.67
C ASP A 224 -26.34 -19.93 5.56
N ILE A 225 -26.02 -18.66 5.83
CA ILE A 225 -25.21 -17.80 4.95
C ILE A 225 -23.79 -18.35 4.82
N TYR A 226 -23.18 -18.80 5.92
CA TYR A 226 -21.86 -19.41 5.93
C TYR A 226 -21.83 -20.69 5.09
N ASN A 227 -22.78 -21.60 5.31
CA ASN A 227 -22.87 -22.86 4.58
C ASN A 227 -23.05 -22.64 3.07
N ALA A 228 -23.95 -21.74 2.67
CA ALA A 228 -24.17 -21.40 1.26
C ALA A 228 -22.95 -20.70 0.64
N GLY A 229 -22.31 -19.79 1.38
CA GLY A 229 -21.10 -19.10 0.97
C GLY A 229 -19.95 -20.07 0.71
N CYS A 230 -19.71 -21.01 1.62
CA CYS A 230 -18.69 -22.05 1.45
C CYS A 230 -18.94 -22.94 0.23
N ALA A 231 -20.19 -23.38 0.01
CA ALA A 231 -20.55 -24.17 -1.16
C ALA A 231 -20.27 -23.41 -2.46
N LYS A 232 -20.64 -22.13 -2.51
CA LYS A 232 -20.42 -21.28 -3.69
C LYS A 232 -18.94 -20.95 -3.92
N TYR A 233 -18.20 -20.68 -2.84
CA TYR A 233 -16.76 -20.44 -2.88
C TYR A 233 -16.01 -21.62 -3.50
N ASN A 234 -16.35 -22.84 -3.09
CA ASN A 234 -15.76 -24.06 -3.66
C ASN A 234 -16.11 -24.23 -5.14
N ALA A 235 -17.35 -23.91 -5.55
CA ALA A 235 -17.75 -23.96 -6.95
C ALA A 235 -17.00 -22.93 -7.83
N ILE A 236 -16.79 -21.71 -7.32
CA ILE A 236 -15.97 -20.69 -7.97
C ILE A 236 -14.52 -21.17 -8.11
N MET A 237 -13.95 -21.72 -7.04
CA MET A 237 -12.58 -22.24 -7.02
C MET A 237 -12.37 -23.32 -8.08
N GLN A 238 -13.24 -24.33 -8.13
CA GLN A 238 -13.18 -25.41 -9.13
C GLN A 238 -13.34 -24.90 -10.56
N HIS A 239 -14.23 -23.93 -10.77
CA HIS A 239 -14.45 -23.35 -12.09
C HIS A 239 -13.22 -22.59 -12.59
N LEU A 240 -12.62 -21.74 -11.75
CA LEU A 240 -11.39 -21.01 -12.08
C LEU A 240 -10.21 -21.95 -12.35
N GLU A 241 -10.09 -23.04 -11.56
CA GLU A 241 -9.09 -24.09 -11.79
C GLU A 241 -9.30 -24.79 -13.13
N SER A 242 -10.54 -25.17 -13.47
CA SER A 242 -10.87 -25.83 -14.76
C SER A 242 -10.62 -24.92 -15.98
N GLN A 243 -10.86 -23.60 -15.84
CA GLN A 243 -10.55 -22.64 -16.89
C GLN A 243 -9.05 -22.53 -17.14
N SER A 244 -8.23 -22.52 -16.08
CA SER A 244 -6.77 -22.50 -16.20
C SER A 244 -6.21 -23.74 -16.89
N GLN A 245 -6.77 -24.93 -16.62
CA GLN A 245 -6.35 -26.20 -17.24
C GLN A 245 -6.74 -26.27 -18.73
N THR A 246 -7.92 -25.73 -19.10
CA THR A 246 -8.38 -25.70 -20.49
C THR A 246 -7.52 -24.76 -21.35
N GLN A 247 -7.08 -23.63 -20.80
CA GLN A 247 -6.15 -22.70 -21.47
C GLN A 247 -4.75 -23.31 -21.69
N ASN A 248 -4.26 -24.11 -20.73
CA ASN A 248 -2.98 -24.82 -20.89
C ASN A 248 -3.04 -25.94 -21.95
N THR A 249 -4.19 -26.61 -22.09
CA THR A 249 -4.38 -27.67 -23.09
C THR A 249 -4.55 -27.09 -24.50
N ALA A 250 -5.23 -25.95 -24.66
CA ALA A 250 -5.37 -25.25 -25.94
C ALA A 250 -4.03 -24.71 -26.48
N ASN A 251 -3.15 -24.22 -25.59
CA ASN A 251 -1.81 -23.73 -25.94
C ASN A 251 -0.83 -24.87 -26.35
N GLN A 252 -1.03 -26.10 -25.88
CA GLN A 252 -0.25 -27.26 -26.38
C GLN A 252 -0.68 -27.72 -27.78
N SER A 253 -1.96 -27.55 -28.16
CA SER A 253 -2.44 -27.89 -29.50
C SER A 253 -2.09 -26.86 -30.60
N GLN A 254 -1.73 -25.62 -30.25
CA GLN A 254 -1.21 -24.64 -31.23
C GLN A 254 0.31 -24.71 -31.41
N ALA A 255 1.05 -25.34 -30.50
CA ALA A 255 2.49 -25.58 -30.66
C ALA A 255 2.82 -26.79 -31.57
N ASN A 256 1.85 -27.66 -31.88
CA ASN A 256 2.06 -28.87 -32.69
C ASN A 256 1.61 -28.76 -34.17
N ALA A 257 1.20 -27.59 -34.65
CA ALA A 257 0.86 -27.36 -36.06
C ALA A 257 2.04 -26.83 -36.91
N GLY A 258 3.27 -26.93 -36.40
CA GLY A 258 4.45 -26.32 -37.01
C GLY A 258 5.71 -27.19 -36.97
N GLN A 259 5.62 -28.50 -37.21
CA GLN A 259 6.79 -29.33 -37.52
C GLN A 259 6.39 -30.67 -38.14
N VAL A 260 5.99 -30.67 -39.42
CA VAL A 260 5.99 -31.86 -40.27
C VAL A 260 6.83 -31.58 -41.50
N ALA A 261 8.15 -31.72 -41.37
CA ALA A 261 9.06 -32.11 -42.45
C ALA A 261 10.52 -32.20 -41.94
N ARG A 262 10.93 -33.34 -41.38
CA ARG A 262 11.98 -34.19 -41.96
C ARG A 262 12.44 -35.28 -40.99
N ASN A 263 12.63 -36.44 -41.61
CA ASN A 263 13.47 -37.57 -41.24
C ASN A 263 12.92 -38.60 -40.24
N GLN A 264 12.23 -39.55 -40.87
CA GLN A 264 12.26 -40.98 -40.58
C GLN A 264 13.69 -41.50 -40.34
N GLY A 265 13.80 -42.49 -39.45
CA GLY A 265 14.97 -43.38 -39.41
C GLY A 265 15.09 -44.24 -38.14
N GLN A 266 14.42 -45.40 -38.14
CA GLN A 266 14.77 -46.67 -37.46
C GLN A 266 14.57 -46.76 -35.94
N GLN A 267 13.60 -47.60 -35.51
CA GLN A 267 13.75 -48.97 -34.97
C GLN A 267 14.40 -48.96 -33.56
N GLN A 268 13.88 -49.57 -32.49
CA GLN A 268 13.22 -50.87 -32.42
C GLN A 268 12.64 -51.11 -31.00
N SER A 269 11.53 -51.87 -30.93
CA SER A 269 11.13 -52.84 -29.89
C SER A 269 10.73 -52.43 -28.45
N ASN A 270 9.50 -52.84 -28.13
CA ASN A 270 9.03 -53.53 -26.92
C ASN A 270 8.50 -52.76 -25.69
N THR A 271 7.16 -52.70 -25.66
CA THR A 271 6.26 -53.11 -24.56
C THR A 271 6.56 -52.66 -23.14
N ALA A 272 5.71 -51.75 -22.63
CA ALA A 272 5.27 -51.76 -21.24
C ALA A 272 3.83 -51.24 -21.13
N ALA A 273 3.08 -51.89 -20.23
CA ALA A 273 1.65 -51.77 -19.96
C ALA A 273 1.29 -50.46 -19.20
N PRO A 274 0.00 -50.23 -18.88
CA PRO A 274 -0.53 -48.92 -18.48
C PRO A 274 -0.30 -48.60 -17.00
N GLY A 275 -0.23 -47.31 -16.67
CA GLY A 275 -0.46 -46.80 -15.31
C GLY A 275 0.75 -46.16 -14.64
N ASN A 276 0.74 -44.82 -14.52
CA ASN A 276 0.55 -44.10 -13.25
C ASN A 276 0.79 -42.60 -13.50
N SER A 277 -0.28 -41.81 -13.47
CA SER A 277 -0.17 -40.35 -13.28
C SER A 277 0.17 -40.09 -11.82
N ASN A 278 1.45 -40.22 -11.46
CA ASN A 278 1.95 -39.67 -10.20
C ASN A 278 2.13 -38.15 -10.37
N THR A 279 1.02 -37.40 -10.35
CA THR A 279 1.06 -36.00 -9.95
C THR A 279 1.35 -35.96 -8.46
N THR A 280 2.64 -35.90 -8.12
CA THR A 280 3.08 -35.77 -6.73
C THR A 280 2.48 -34.49 -6.15
N PRO A 281 1.75 -34.55 -5.02
CA PRO A 281 1.06 -33.39 -4.47
C PRO A 281 2.07 -32.32 -4.01
N CYS A 282 1.83 -31.08 -4.42
CA CYS A 282 2.48 -29.91 -3.84
C CYS A 282 2.01 -29.70 -2.40
N ILE A 283 2.80 -28.98 -1.60
CA ILE A 283 2.51 -28.79 -0.17
C ILE A 283 1.15 -28.12 0.05
N THR A 284 0.44 -28.55 1.10
CA THR A 284 -0.84 -27.95 1.50
C THR A 284 -0.65 -26.54 2.06
N ASN A 285 -1.70 -25.70 2.03
CA ASN A 285 -1.67 -24.35 2.62
C ASN A 285 -1.16 -24.33 4.07
N LYS A 286 -1.53 -25.36 4.86
CA LYS A 286 -1.09 -25.54 6.25
C LYS A 286 0.41 -25.85 6.34
N GLN A 287 0.94 -26.70 5.46
CA GLN A 287 2.38 -27.02 5.41
C GLN A 287 3.22 -25.82 4.96
N ARG A 288 2.70 -25.01 4.02
CA ARG A 288 3.31 -23.75 3.59
C ARG A 288 3.35 -22.73 4.73
N ASP A 289 2.29 -22.60 5.51
CA ASP A 289 2.27 -21.69 6.68
C ASP A 289 3.26 -22.15 7.77
N GLN A 290 3.43 -23.46 7.94
CA GLN A 290 4.43 -24.02 8.85
C GLN A 290 5.87 -23.78 8.37
N LEU A 291 6.12 -23.92 7.07
CA LEU A 291 7.43 -23.63 6.47
C LEU A 291 7.76 -22.13 6.57
N GLN A 292 6.75 -21.29 6.39
CA GLN A 292 6.86 -19.85 6.59
C GLN A 292 7.26 -19.47 8.03
N ALA A 293 6.61 -20.08 9.01
CA ALA A 293 6.96 -19.89 10.41
C ALA A 293 8.39 -20.38 10.73
N PHE A 294 8.83 -21.47 10.09
CA PHE A 294 10.17 -22.03 10.24
C PHE A 294 11.26 -21.11 9.67
N ILE A 295 11.03 -20.50 8.51
CA ILE A 295 11.91 -19.51 7.88
C ILE A 295 12.04 -18.27 8.79
N ASN A 296 10.91 -17.75 9.28
CA ASN A 296 10.87 -16.59 10.17
C ASN A 296 11.61 -16.85 11.50
N GLN A 297 11.48 -18.06 12.06
CA GLN A 297 12.18 -18.44 13.30
C GLN A 297 13.71 -18.43 13.15
N ARG A 298 14.23 -18.64 11.93
CA ARG A 298 15.66 -18.60 11.62
C ARG A 298 16.14 -17.23 11.17
N GLY A 299 15.27 -16.22 11.21
CA GLY A 299 15.60 -14.84 10.83
C GLY A 299 15.85 -14.65 9.34
N LEU A 300 15.41 -15.59 8.51
CA LEU A 300 15.55 -15.51 7.05
C LEU A 300 14.29 -14.90 6.43
N ASP A 301 14.46 -14.24 5.30
CA ASP A 301 13.34 -13.73 4.49
C ASP A 301 12.92 -14.76 3.44
N ILE A 302 11.61 -14.78 3.13
CA ILE A 302 10.98 -15.68 2.15
C ILE A 302 11.62 -15.49 0.79
N VAL A 303 11.85 -14.24 0.38
CA VAL A 303 12.38 -13.91 -0.94
C VAL A 303 13.80 -14.47 -1.08
N THR A 304 14.63 -14.33 -0.04
CA THR A 304 15.99 -14.90 0.00
C THR A 304 15.97 -16.41 -0.09
N VAL A 305 15.07 -17.08 0.64
CA VAL A 305 14.92 -18.54 0.60
C VAL A 305 14.43 -19.02 -0.77
N CYS A 306 13.41 -18.37 -1.34
CA CYS A 306 12.89 -18.70 -2.67
C CYS A 306 13.95 -18.55 -3.76
N ASN A 307 14.75 -17.47 -3.72
CA ASN A 307 15.86 -17.25 -4.64
C ASN A 307 16.96 -18.31 -4.50
N TYR A 308 17.31 -18.68 -3.26
CA TYR A 308 18.30 -19.72 -2.99
C TYR A 308 17.86 -21.10 -3.51
N MET A 309 16.56 -21.40 -3.37
CA MET A 309 15.97 -22.66 -3.80
C MET A 309 15.57 -22.69 -5.29
N GLY A 310 15.69 -21.57 -6.00
CA GLY A 310 15.34 -21.45 -7.42
C GLY A 310 13.85 -21.62 -7.71
N ILE A 311 12.99 -21.23 -6.77
CA ILE A 311 11.53 -21.32 -6.85
C ILE A 311 10.90 -19.94 -6.73
N ASP A 312 9.79 -19.71 -7.42
CA ASP A 312 9.10 -18.41 -7.37
C ASP A 312 8.29 -18.24 -6.08
N ASN A 313 7.80 -19.36 -5.53
CA ASN A 313 7.01 -19.37 -4.31
C ASN A 313 7.15 -20.70 -3.54
N LEU A 314 6.90 -20.66 -2.24
CA LEU A 314 6.96 -21.84 -1.37
C LEU A 314 5.93 -22.93 -1.75
N MET A 315 4.83 -22.56 -2.42
CA MET A 315 3.80 -23.52 -2.87
C MET A 315 4.26 -24.44 -4.01
N GLN A 316 5.37 -24.11 -4.68
CA GLN A 316 6.00 -24.95 -5.69
C GLN A 316 6.82 -26.10 -5.09
N ILE A 317 7.06 -26.09 -3.76
CA ILE A 317 7.74 -27.19 -3.07
C ILE A 317 6.81 -28.40 -3.05
N ARG A 318 7.34 -29.55 -3.46
CA ARG A 318 6.64 -30.84 -3.40
C ARG A 318 6.66 -31.36 -1.98
N GLU A 319 5.60 -32.04 -1.55
CA GLU A 319 5.53 -32.60 -0.20
C GLU A 319 6.69 -33.58 0.09
N SER A 320 7.12 -34.33 -0.92
CA SER A 320 8.29 -35.24 -0.84
C SER A 320 9.62 -34.52 -0.59
N ASP A 321 9.71 -33.24 -0.94
CA ASP A 321 10.93 -32.45 -0.87
C ASP A 321 10.93 -31.49 0.33
N LEU A 322 9.89 -31.52 1.17
CA LEU A 322 9.69 -30.59 2.29
C LEU A 322 10.78 -30.72 3.36
N ASP A 323 11.23 -31.94 3.66
CA ASP A 323 12.31 -32.15 4.63
C ASP A 323 13.66 -31.70 4.08
N ARG A 324 13.89 -31.87 2.77
CA ARG A 324 15.07 -31.34 2.09
C ARG A 324 15.06 -29.80 2.09
N ALA A 325 13.90 -29.19 1.79
CA ALA A 325 13.71 -27.75 1.84
C ALA A 325 14.06 -27.17 3.23
N LYS A 326 13.61 -27.83 4.30
CA LYS A 326 13.97 -27.43 5.67
C LYS A 326 15.48 -27.49 5.91
N GLN A 327 16.16 -28.55 5.46
CA GLN A 327 17.61 -28.69 5.61
C GLN A 327 18.38 -27.59 4.85
N ASP A 328 17.95 -27.26 3.63
CA ASP A 328 18.55 -26.20 2.81
C ASP A 328 18.38 -24.82 3.49
N ILE A 329 17.20 -24.57 4.07
CA ILE A 329 16.93 -23.36 4.88
C ILE A 329 17.83 -23.32 6.14
N GLU A 330 18.09 -24.45 6.79
CA GLU A 330 19.03 -24.49 7.92
C GLU A 330 20.48 -24.20 7.50
N GLN A 331 20.89 -24.69 6.33
CA GLN A 331 22.22 -24.41 5.79
C GLN A 331 22.37 -22.93 5.45
N LEU A 332 21.36 -22.33 4.82
CA LEU A 332 21.33 -20.91 4.51
C LEU A 332 21.42 -20.06 5.79
N ALA A 333 20.65 -20.41 6.83
CA ALA A 333 20.72 -19.73 8.12
C ALA A 333 22.12 -19.83 8.77
N LYS A 334 22.82 -20.96 8.62
CA LYS A 334 24.19 -21.14 9.14
C LYS A 334 25.25 -20.38 8.34
N GLN A 335 25.01 -20.11 7.05
CA GLN A 335 25.91 -19.32 6.21
C GLN A 335 25.80 -17.83 6.52
N GLU A 336 24.58 -17.31 6.70
CA GLU A 336 24.33 -15.92 7.08
C GLU A 336 24.86 -15.56 8.48
N ILE A 337 24.97 -16.52 9.41
CA ILE A 337 25.56 -16.29 10.75
C ILE A 337 27.10 -16.27 10.71
N LYS A 338 27.73 -16.75 9.64
CA LYS A 338 29.20 -16.79 9.48
C LYS A 338 29.76 -15.67 8.61
N SER A 339 28.91 -14.95 7.88
CA SER A 339 29.22 -13.68 7.21
C SER A 339 29.04 -12.52 8.16
#